data_AF-A0A8S4GIK3-F1
#
_entry.id   AF-A0A8S4GIK3-F1
#
_cell.length_a   1.000
_cell.length_b   1.000
_cell.length_c   1.000
_cell.angle_alpha   90.00
_cell.angle_beta   90.00
_cell.angle_gamma   90.00
#
_symmetry.space_group_name_H-M   'P 1'
#
loop_
_entity.id
_entity.type
_entity.pdbx_description
1 polymer ?
#
loop_
_entity_poly.entity_id
_entity_poly.type
_entity_poly.pdbx_seq_one_letter_code
_entity_poly.pdbx_strand_id
1 'polypeptide(L)'
;MSAASAGLLGARPEGQLVEFFIERCNERLVEYIDSNAFREAPDDSKLFSCIKTRLKMNAPHVASGTWAQAMAIMARPENVSTLLRQQHGMVSEIARATRTEPASNASDLAYKAMIAAAYGVAEVSMLSDKSDGFHDTWRTLERELALWERRGSRR
;
A
#
# COMPACT_ATOMS: atom_id res chain seq x y z
N MET A 1 -19.43 -12.50 -17.53
CA MET A 1 -18.50 -11.92 -18.53
C MET A 1 -18.47 -12.85 -19.73
N SER A 2 -18.68 -12.35 -20.95
CA SER A 2 -18.64 -13.19 -22.16
C SER A 2 -17.19 -13.51 -22.54
N ALA A 3 -16.93 -14.69 -23.11
CA ALA A 3 -15.59 -15.10 -23.56
C ALA A 3 -14.96 -14.10 -24.55
N ALA A 4 -15.78 -13.36 -25.29
CA ALA A 4 -15.34 -12.30 -26.20
C ALA A 4 -14.66 -11.11 -25.48
N SER A 5 -15.11 -10.77 -24.25
CA SER A 5 -14.52 -9.68 -23.47
C SER A 5 -13.17 -10.03 -22.83
N ALA A 6 -12.89 -11.33 -22.63
CA ALA A 6 -11.60 -11.78 -22.11
C ALA A 6 -10.46 -11.64 -23.13
N GLY A 7 -10.77 -11.69 -24.43
CA GLY A 7 -9.79 -11.53 -25.52
C GLY A 7 -9.22 -10.11 -25.67
N LEU A 8 -9.88 -9.09 -25.08
CA LEU A 8 -9.42 -7.69 -25.08
C LEU A 8 -8.19 -7.47 -24.20
N LEU A 9 -7.99 -8.31 -23.18
CA LEU A 9 -6.96 -8.15 -22.16
C LEU A 9 -5.57 -8.68 -22.59
N GLY A 10 -5.34 -8.90 -23.89
CA GLY A 10 -4.02 -9.21 -24.45
C GLY A 10 -3.30 -10.40 -23.78
N ALA A 11 -1.97 -10.35 -23.74
CA ALA A 11 -1.11 -11.50 -23.36
C ALA A 11 -1.07 -11.82 -21.85
N ARG A 12 -1.53 -10.92 -20.97
CA ARG A 12 -1.44 -11.07 -19.50
C ARG A 12 -2.72 -10.63 -18.78
N PRO A 13 -3.87 -11.27 -19.06
CA PRO A 13 -5.18 -10.78 -18.61
C PRO A 13 -5.32 -10.74 -17.08
N GLU A 14 -4.78 -11.75 -16.38
CA GLU A 14 -4.75 -11.78 -14.91
C GLU A 14 -3.96 -10.61 -14.33
N GLY A 15 -2.77 -10.35 -14.89
CA GLY A 15 -1.90 -9.26 -14.46
C GLY A 15 -2.52 -7.89 -14.71
N GLN A 16 -3.20 -7.69 -15.85
CA GLN A 16 -3.90 -6.44 -16.16
C GLN A 16 -5.07 -6.17 -15.22
N LEU A 17 -5.80 -7.21 -14.80
CA LEU A 17 -6.89 -7.03 -13.83
C LEU A 17 -6.37 -6.59 -12.46
N VAL A 18 -5.29 -7.21 -11.99
CA VAL A 18 -4.67 -6.84 -10.71
C VAL A 18 -4.03 -5.44 -10.80
N GLU A 19 -3.34 -5.14 -11.91
CA GLU A 19 -2.79 -3.82 -12.22
C GLU A 19 -3.86 -2.73 -12.15
N PHE A 20 -4.99 -2.93 -12.85
CA PHE A 20 -6.11 -1.99 -12.84
C PHE A 20 -6.69 -1.78 -11.44
N PHE A 21 -6.85 -2.87 -10.67
CA PHE A 21 -7.31 -2.78 -9.29
C PHE A 21 -6.35 -1.97 -8.40
N ILE A 22 -5.04 -2.23 -8.50
CA ILE A 22 -4.01 -1.51 -7.73
C ILE A 22 -4.00 -0.03 -8.11
N GLU A 23 -4.09 0.29 -9.40
CA GLU A 23 -4.15 1.66 -9.90
C GLU A 23 -5.36 2.40 -9.31
N ARG A 24 -6.55 1.79 -9.37
CA ARG A 24 -7.76 2.37 -8.80
C ARG A 24 -7.67 2.59 -7.29
N CYS A 25 -7.02 1.68 -6.56
CA CYS A 25 -6.78 1.85 -5.13
C CYS A 25 -5.79 2.99 -4.84
N ASN A 26 -4.77 3.16 -5.68
CA ASN A 26 -3.80 4.24 -5.55
C ASN A 26 -4.42 5.61 -5.86
N GLU A 27 -5.29 5.70 -6.88
CA GLU A 27 -6.09 6.90 -7.15
C GLU A 27 -6.95 7.28 -5.94
N ARG A 28 -7.66 6.30 -5.36
CA ARG A 28 -8.49 6.53 -4.17
C ARG A 28 -7.68 6.91 -2.93
N LEU A 29 -6.42 6.49 -2.84
CA LEU A 29 -5.51 6.94 -1.78
C LEU A 29 -5.17 8.43 -1.97
N VAL A 30 -4.94 8.88 -3.20
CA VAL A 30 -4.72 10.31 -3.49
C VAL A 30 -5.98 11.12 -3.16
N GLU A 31 -7.16 10.63 -3.54
CA GLU A 31 -8.44 11.25 -3.14
C GLU A 31 -8.59 11.35 -1.62
N TYR A 32 -8.15 10.32 -0.88
CA TYR A 32 -8.14 10.35 0.58
C TYR A 32 -7.16 11.40 1.13
N ILE A 33 -5.95 11.48 0.59
CA ILE A 33 -4.93 12.48 0.97
C ILE A 33 -5.46 13.91 0.76
N ASP A 34 -6.25 14.13 -0.28
CA ASP A 34 -6.85 15.44 -0.59
C ASP A 34 -8.16 15.73 0.17
N SER A 35 -8.61 14.81 1.02
CA SER A 35 -9.87 14.93 1.77
C SER A 35 -9.71 15.71 3.09
N ASN A 36 -10.83 16.24 3.61
CA ASN A 36 -10.84 16.87 4.94
C ASN A 36 -10.52 15.85 6.05
N ALA A 37 -10.92 14.59 5.89
CA ALA A 37 -10.61 13.54 6.86
C ALA A 37 -9.09 13.35 7.04
N PHE A 38 -8.29 13.53 5.99
CA PHE A 38 -6.83 13.52 6.11
C PHE A 38 -6.29 14.82 6.71
N ARG A 39 -6.82 15.99 6.30
CA ARG A 39 -6.38 17.29 6.82
C ARG A 39 -6.61 17.44 8.33
N GLU A 40 -7.74 16.95 8.81
CA GLU A 40 -8.18 17.02 10.21
C GLU A 40 -7.58 15.91 11.08
N ALA A 41 -6.93 14.90 10.49
CA ALA A 41 -6.25 13.86 11.26
C ALA A 41 -5.03 14.45 12.01
N PRO A 42 -4.78 13.98 13.25
CA PRO A 42 -3.56 14.32 13.99
C PRO A 42 -2.30 14.00 13.17
N ASP A 43 -1.31 14.90 13.19
CA ASP A 43 -0.10 14.78 12.36
C ASP A 43 0.68 13.49 12.60
N ASP A 44 0.78 13.06 13.86
CA ASP A 44 1.40 11.80 14.28
C ASP A 44 0.66 10.54 13.75
N SER A 45 -0.62 10.68 13.43
CA SER A 45 -1.45 9.59 12.89
C SER A 45 -1.55 9.56 11.36
N LYS A 46 -1.15 10.63 10.66
CA LYS A 46 -1.34 10.77 9.20
C LYS A 46 -0.65 9.67 8.40
N LEU A 47 0.55 9.27 8.80
CA LEU A 47 1.27 8.19 8.12
C LEU A 47 0.54 6.84 8.28
N PHE A 48 0.17 6.53 9.52
CA PHE A 48 -0.60 5.33 9.83
C PHE A 48 -1.94 5.30 9.08
N SER A 49 -2.65 6.43 9.05
CA SER A 49 -3.97 6.53 8.41
C SER A 49 -3.90 6.34 6.89
N CYS A 50 -2.88 6.88 6.22
CA CYS A 50 -2.63 6.64 4.80
C CYS A 50 -2.42 5.14 4.49
N ILE A 51 -1.48 4.50 5.18
CA ILE A 51 -1.16 3.08 4.96
C ILE A 51 -2.38 2.20 5.27
N LYS A 52 -3.04 2.43 6.40
CA LYS A 52 -4.25 1.70 6.79
C LYS A 52 -5.38 1.88 5.78
N THR A 53 -5.62 3.11 5.31
CA THR A 53 -6.67 3.40 4.31
C THR A 53 -6.41 2.63 3.03
N ARG A 54 -5.16 2.63 2.54
CA ARG A 54 -4.79 1.88 1.34
C ARG A 54 -4.93 0.37 1.52
N LEU A 55 -4.47 -0.19 2.64
CA LEU A 55 -4.59 -1.63 2.93
C LEU A 55 -6.04 -2.09 3.06
N LYS A 56 -6.92 -1.28 3.67
CA LYS A 56 -8.35 -1.60 3.79
C LYS A 56 -9.04 -1.79 2.44
N MET A 57 -8.52 -1.22 1.35
CA MET A 57 -9.08 -1.46 0.01
C MET A 57 -8.86 -2.90 -0.46
N ASN A 58 -7.84 -3.59 0.05
CA ASN A 58 -7.58 -5.00 -0.25
C ASN A 58 -8.48 -5.95 0.58
N ALA A 59 -9.12 -5.46 1.66
CA ALA A 59 -9.86 -6.29 2.62
C ALA A 59 -10.90 -7.24 2.00
N PRO A 60 -11.72 -6.84 1.00
CA PRO A 60 -12.66 -7.77 0.36
C PRO A 60 -11.96 -8.94 -0.33
N HIS A 61 -10.80 -8.69 -0.95
CA HIS A 61 -10.00 -9.68 -1.67
C HIS A 61 -9.16 -10.55 -0.72
N VAL A 62 -8.80 -10.03 0.44
CA VAL A 62 -8.18 -10.81 1.52
C VAL A 62 -9.21 -11.78 2.10
N ALA A 63 -10.42 -11.31 2.38
CA ALA A 63 -11.51 -12.12 2.93
C ALA A 63 -11.94 -13.27 1.99
N SER A 64 -11.96 -13.03 0.67
CA SER A 64 -12.23 -14.06 -0.33
C SER A 64 -11.06 -15.00 -0.61
N GLY A 65 -9.86 -14.74 -0.05
CA GLY A 65 -8.64 -15.50 -0.31
C GLY A 65 -7.98 -15.23 -1.67
N THR A 66 -8.53 -14.31 -2.47
CA THR A 66 -8.00 -14.01 -3.82
C THR A 66 -6.79 -13.07 -3.79
N TRP A 67 -6.55 -12.34 -2.69
CA TRP A 67 -5.44 -11.39 -2.61
C TRP A 67 -4.07 -12.07 -2.66
N ALA A 68 -3.90 -13.22 -2.00
CA ALA A 68 -2.65 -13.99 -2.07
C ALA A 68 -2.32 -14.44 -3.51
N GLN A 69 -3.36 -14.81 -4.28
CA GLN A 69 -3.21 -15.16 -5.70
C GLN A 69 -2.83 -13.93 -6.54
N ALA A 70 -3.46 -12.78 -6.30
CA ALA A 70 -3.13 -11.52 -6.96
C ALA A 70 -1.68 -11.10 -6.71
N MET A 71 -1.21 -11.23 -5.47
CA MET A 71 0.20 -10.98 -5.12
C MET A 71 1.15 -11.91 -5.88
N ALA A 72 0.83 -13.21 -5.96
CA ALA A 72 1.62 -14.17 -6.73
C ALA A 72 1.66 -13.85 -8.23
N ILE A 73 0.55 -13.39 -8.82
CA ILE A 73 0.48 -12.95 -10.23
C ILE A 73 1.39 -11.75 -10.47
N MET A 74 1.34 -10.74 -9.59
CA MET A 74 2.15 -9.52 -9.74
C MET A 74 3.64 -9.74 -9.48
N ALA A 75 4.00 -10.79 -8.72
CA ALA A 75 5.39 -11.19 -8.49
C ALA A 75 6.04 -11.88 -9.71
N ARG A 76 5.27 -12.26 -10.74
CA ARG A 76 5.81 -12.86 -11.96
C ARG A 76 6.65 -11.85 -12.75
N PRO A 77 7.74 -12.28 -13.44
CA PRO A 77 8.64 -11.38 -14.17
C PRO A 77 7.96 -10.41 -15.14
N GLU A 78 6.90 -10.85 -15.80
CA GLU A 78 6.13 -10.07 -16.77
C GLU A 78 5.27 -8.95 -16.13
N ASN A 79 5.05 -8.98 -14.81
CA ASN A 79 4.23 -8.02 -14.08
C ASN A 79 5.04 -7.20 -13.05
N VAL A 80 6.17 -7.70 -12.59
CA VAL A 80 6.89 -7.12 -11.44
C VAL A 80 7.36 -5.68 -11.68
N SER A 81 7.75 -5.31 -12.90
CA SER A 81 8.17 -3.94 -13.22
C SER A 81 7.01 -2.95 -13.08
N THR A 82 5.80 -3.35 -13.47
CA THR A 82 4.58 -2.59 -13.28
C THR A 82 4.21 -2.49 -11.81
N LEU A 83 4.24 -3.62 -11.08
CA LEU A 83 3.99 -3.63 -9.64
C LEU A 83 4.90 -2.62 -8.92
N LEU A 84 6.21 -2.67 -9.20
CA LEU A 84 7.19 -1.80 -8.55
C LEU A 84 6.94 -0.32 -8.87
N ARG A 85 6.55 0.01 -10.10
CA ARG A 85 6.16 1.38 -10.48
C ARG A 85 4.93 1.85 -9.69
N GLN A 86 3.90 1.02 -9.59
CA GLN A 86 2.69 1.35 -8.82
C GLN A 86 2.98 1.50 -7.32
N GLN A 87 3.79 0.60 -6.75
CA GLN A 87 4.21 0.68 -5.35
C GLN A 87 5.06 1.93 -5.09
N HIS A 88 5.97 2.27 -5.99
CA HIS A 88 6.77 3.49 -5.88
C HIS A 88 5.91 4.76 -5.93
N GLY A 89 4.94 4.81 -6.84
CA GLY A 89 3.99 5.94 -6.93
C GLY A 89 3.18 6.10 -5.64
N MET A 90 2.57 5.02 -5.17
CA MET A 90 1.83 4.99 -3.89
C MET A 90 2.68 5.48 -2.72
N VAL A 91 3.88 4.92 -2.55
CA VAL A 91 4.81 5.30 -1.49
C VAL A 91 5.22 6.77 -1.60
N SER A 92 5.41 7.28 -2.82
CA SER A 92 5.79 8.67 -3.05
C SER A 92 4.68 9.64 -2.67
N GLU A 93 3.42 9.32 -2.96
CA GLU A 93 2.27 10.13 -2.53
C GLU A 93 2.11 10.13 -1.01
N ILE A 94 2.24 8.98 -0.35
CA ILE A 94 2.22 8.91 1.12
C ILE A 94 3.36 9.74 1.71
N ALA A 95 4.58 9.58 1.18
CA ALA A 95 5.75 10.31 1.66
C ALA A 95 5.57 11.82 1.52
N ARG A 96 5.05 12.29 0.37
CA ARG A 96 4.76 13.70 0.10
C ARG A 96 3.70 14.25 1.06
N ALA A 97 2.66 13.49 1.34
CA ALA A 97 1.53 13.94 2.16
C ALA A 97 1.83 13.99 3.66
N THR A 98 2.76 13.15 4.14
CA THR A 98 2.98 12.91 5.58
C THR A 98 4.26 13.54 6.11
N ARG A 99 5.14 13.98 5.22
CA ARG A 99 6.37 14.65 5.62
C ARG A 99 6.12 16.12 5.91
N THR A 100 6.62 16.57 7.06
CA THR A 100 6.48 17.95 7.53
C THR A 100 7.66 18.84 7.12
N GLU A 101 8.87 18.28 7.05
CA GLU A 101 10.11 19.04 6.82
C GLU A 101 10.78 18.73 5.47
N PRO A 102 11.47 19.69 4.84
CA PRO A 102 12.34 19.44 3.71
C PRO A 102 13.41 18.40 4.04
N ALA A 103 13.71 17.50 3.09
CA ALA A 103 14.66 16.41 3.29
C ALA A 103 15.69 16.37 2.16
N SER A 104 16.91 15.93 2.48
CA SER A 104 17.88 15.55 1.45
C SER A 104 17.39 14.33 0.66
N ASN A 105 17.92 14.13 -0.55
CA ASN A 105 17.57 12.97 -1.38
C ASN A 105 17.76 11.63 -0.65
N ALA A 106 18.80 11.51 0.18
CA ALA A 106 19.08 10.30 0.95
C ALA A 106 18.03 10.07 2.07
N SER A 107 17.62 11.13 2.77
CA SER A 107 16.56 11.07 3.79
C SER A 107 15.19 10.78 3.16
N ASP A 108 14.93 11.30 1.95
CA ASP A 108 13.73 10.99 1.20
C ASP A 108 13.65 9.52 0.80
N LEU A 109 14.74 9.00 0.23
CA LEU A 109 14.83 7.59 -0.12
C LEU A 109 14.65 6.67 1.10
N ALA A 110 15.30 7.00 2.23
CA ALA A 110 15.18 6.23 3.46
C ALA A 110 13.74 6.20 4.00
N TYR A 111 13.04 7.33 3.97
CA TYR A 111 11.65 7.42 4.40
C TYR A 111 10.70 6.65 3.48
N LYS A 112 10.87 6.77 2.16
CA LYS A 112 10.10 5.97 1.19
C LYS A 112 10.34 4.47 1.38
N ALA A 113 11.59 4.06 1.60
CA ALA A 113 11.92 2.66 1.88
C ALA A 113 11.26 2.16 3.17
N MET A 114 11.22 3.00 4.22
CA MET A 114 10.49 2.71 5.45
C MET A 114 9.00 2.49 5.20
N ILE A 115 8.34 3.41 4.48
CA ILE A 115 6.91 3.31 4.16
C ILE A 115 6.63 2.03 3.37
N ALA A 116 7.45 1.74 2.36
CA ALA A 116 7.33 0.52 1.55
C ALA A 116 7.45 -0.75 2.41
N ALA A 117 8.41 -0.78 3.35
CA ALA A 117 8.60 -1.91 4.26
C ALA A 117 7.42 -2.07 5.23
N ALA A 118 6.96 -0.99 5.85
CA ALA A 118 5.82 -1.01 6.77
C ALA A 118 4.53 -1.46 6.06
N TYR A 119 4.28 -0.95 4.84
CA TYR A 119 3.16 -1.39 4.01
C TYR A 119 3.27 -2.88 3.67
N GLY A 120 4.43 -3.34 3.17
CA GLY A 120 4.62 -4.72 2.74
C GLY A 120 4.47 -5.74 3.88
N VAL A 121 5.05 -5.45 5.06
CA VAL A 121 4.91 -6.30 6.24
C VAL A 121 3.45 -6.37 6.71
N ALA A 122 2.75 -5.24 6.74
CA ALA A 122 1.35 -5.20 7.11
C ALA A 122 0.46 -5.93 6.07
N GLU A 123 0.71 -5.76 4.78
CA GLU A 123 -0.01 -6.45 3.71
C GLU A 123 0.11 -7.97 3.81
N VAL A 124 1.32 -8.49 4.04
CA VAL A 124 1.54 -9.93 4.26
C VAL A 124 0.88 -10.40 5.55
N SER A 125 0.97 -9.63 6.64
CA SER A 125 0.32 -9.96 7.91
C SER A 125 -1.21 -10.03 7.77
N MET A 126 -1.78 -9.18 6.94
CA MET A 126 -3.23 -9.14 6.67
C MET A 126 -3.76 -10.44 6.08
N LEU A 127 -2.94 -11.20 5.34
CA LEU A 127 -3.34 -12.48 4.74
C LEU A 127 -3.66 -13.57 5.79
N SER A 128 -2.96 -13.54 6.92
CA SER A 128 -3.12 -14.52 8.00
C SER A 128 -3.93 -14.00 9.19
N ASP A 129 -4.27 -12.71 9.20
CA ASP A 129 -5.04 -12.07 10.28
C ASP A 129 -6.50 -12.55 10.29
N LYS A 130 -6.94 -13.06 11.44
CA LYS A 130 -8.31 -13.52 11.72
C LYS A 130 -9.01 -12.69 12.79
N SER A 131 -8.38 -11.63 13.27
CA SER A 131 -8.95 -10.72 14.26
C SER A 131 -10.02 -9.81 13.63
N ASP A 132 -10.96 -9.35 14.45
CA ASP A 132 -12.03 -8.47 14.01
C ASP A 132 -11.48 -7.18 13.39
N GLY A 133 -11.87 -6.93 12.14
CA GLY A 133 -11.47 -5.72 11.42
C GLY A 133 -9.96 -5.59 11.17
N PHE A 134 -9.22 -6.70 11.17
CA PHE A 134 -7.75 -6.75 10.98
C PHE A 134 -6.95 -6.06 12.10
N HIS A 135 -7.43 -6.16 13.34
CA HIS A 135 -6.79 -5.54 14.50
C HIS A 135 -5.30 -5.92 14.65
N ASP A 136 -4.93 -7.18 14.44
CA ASP A 136 -3.54 -7.63 14.57
C ASP A 136 -2.64 -7.10 13.45
N THR A 137 -3.18 -6.89 12.25
CA THR A 137 -2.51 -6.19 11.15
C THR A 137 -2.19 -4.75 11.53
N TRP A 138 -3.15 -4.04 12.14
CA TRP A 138 -2.95 -2.65 12.58
C TRP A 138 -1.91 -2.54 13.69
N ARG A 139 -1.93 -3.46 14.67
CA ARG A 139 -0.88 -3.55 15.70
C ARG A 139 0.51 -3.81 15.08
N THR A 140 0.57 -4.62 14.03
CA THR A 140 1.82 -4.85 13.29
C THR A 140 2.31 -3.59 12.60
N LEU A 141 1.42 -2.86 11.93
CA LEU A 141 1.76 -1.58 11.30
C LEU A 141 2.28 -0.56 12.32
N GLU A 142 1.60 -0.40 13.45
CA GLU A 142 2.05 0.49 14.55
C GLU A 142 3.46 0.14 15.02
N ARG A 143 3.73 -1.16 15.23
CA ARG A 143 5.05 -1.65 15.65
C ARG A 143 6.12 -1.31 14.62
N GLU A 144 5.85 -1.53 13.33
CA GLU A 144 6.81 -1.22 12.26
C GLU A 144 7.11 0.28 12.23
N LEU A 145 6.10 1.15 12.29
CA LEU A 145 6.31 2.60 12.30
C LEU A 145 7.12 3.06 13.54
N ALA A 146 6.78 2.55 14.72
CA ALA A 146 7.50 2.87 15.96
C ALA A 146 8.96 2.37 15.98
N LEU A 147 9.30 1.30 15.23
CA LEU A 147 10.70 0.87 15.10
C LEU A 147 11.55 1.92 14.37
N TRP A 148 10.96 2.65 13.44
CA TRP A 148 11.67 3.65 12.63
C TRP A 148 11.87 4.97 13.36
N GLU A 149 10.89 5.43 14.13
CA GLU A 149 11.05 6.59 15.02
C GLU A 149 12.22 6.39 15.99
N ARG A 150 12.32 5.19 16.58
CA ARG A 150 13.42 4.81 17.48
C ARG A 150 14.78 4.76 16.78
N ARG A 151 14.83 4.40 15.50
CA ARG A 151 16.07 4.39 14.71
C ARG A 151 16.49 5.79 14.27
N GLY A 152 15.53 6.68 14.00
CA GLY A 152 15.76 8.08 13.70
C GLY A 152 16.30 8.85 14.90
N SER A 153 15.77 8.60 16.11
CA SER A 153 16.18 9.25 17.36
C SER A 153 17.60 8.88 17.86
N ARG A 154 18.28 7.91 17.23
CA ARG A 154 19.63 7.46 17.61
C ARG A 154 20.74 8.04 16.73
N ARG A 155 20.42 9.02 15.88
CA ARG A 155 21.36 9.78 15.05
C ARG A 155 21.27 11.25 15.40
#